data_AF-A0A968BRT8-F1
#
_entry.id   AF-A0A968BRT8-F1
#
_cell.length_a   1.000
_cell.length_b   1.000
_cell.length_c   1.000
_cell.angle_alpha   90.00
_cell.angle_beta   90.00
_cell.angle_gamma   90.00
#
_symmetry.space_group_name_H-M   'P 1'
#
loop_
_entity.id
_entity.type
_entity.pdbx_description
1 polymer ?
#
loop_
_entity_poly.entity_id
_entity_poly.type
_entity_poly.pdbx_seq_one_letter_code
_entity_poly.pdbx_strand_id
1 'polypeptide(L)' 'MDKQIRFSWLAPLVWPTAIRAISEGLLDVESMVTDTVPLVQTEQAIRALTERVDDPIKVQITP' A
#
# COMPACT_ATOMS: atom_id res chain seq x y z
N MET A 1 37.17 -5.25 0.89
CA MET A 1 36.00 -4.94 1.74
C MET A 1 34.82 -5.71 1.16
N ASP A 2 34.42 -6.81 1.78
CA ASP A 2 33.28 -7.60 1.32
C ASP A 2 31.99 -6.81 1.52
N LYS A 3 31.21 -6.63 0.45
CA LYS A 3 29.87 -6.05 0.52
C LYS A 3 28.88 -7.18 0.67
N GLN A 4 28.14 -7.23 1.77
CA GLN A 4 26.97 -8.10 1.89
C GLN A 4 25.77 -7.44 1.20
N ILE A 5 25.21 -8.10 0.18
CA ILE A 5 23.94 -7.71 -0.42
C ILE A 5 22.83 -8.39 0.38
N ARG A 6 21.96 -7.60 1.00
CA ARG A 6 20.72 -8.09 1.61
C ARG A 6 19.58 -7.84 0.63
N PHE A 7 18.88 -8.92 0.25
CA PHE A 7 17.72 -8.84 -0.61
C PHE A 7 16.45 -8.89 0.24
N SER A 8 15.47 -8.05 -0.09
CA SER A 8 14.13 -8.09 0.49
C SER A 8 13.15 -8.22 -0.66
N TRP A 9 12.43 -9.33 -0.72
CA TRP A 9 11.43 -9.58 -1.75
C TRP A 9 10.14 -10.05 -1.11
N LEU A 10 9.05 -9.35 -1.45
CA LEU A 10 7.73 -9.58 -0.89
C LEU A 10 7.77 -9.52 0.64
N ALA A 11 7.12 -10.47 1.30
CA ALA A 11 6.77 -10.39 2.70
C ALA A 11 6.78 -11.79 3.36
N PRO A 12 7.89 -12.55 3.30
CA PRO A 12 7.93 -13.90 3.85
C PRO A 12 7.76 -13.87 5.37
N LEU A 13 6.74 -14.57 5.89
CA LEU A 13 6.45 -14.76 7.31
C LEU A 13 6.18 -13.46 8.12
N VAL A 14 5.95 -12.31 7.48
CA VAL A 14 5.73 -11.03 8.19
C VAL A 14 4.26 -10.67 8.44
N TRP A 15 3.32 -11.32 7.73
CA TRP A 15 1.89 -10.99 7.81
C TRP A 15 1.31 -11.07 9.23
N PRO A 16 1.61 -12.11 10.06
CA PRO A 16 1.11 -12.15 11.44
C PRO A 16 1.57 -10.94 12.27
N THR A 17 2.81 -10.51 12.11
CA THR A 17 3.36 -9.33 12.79
C THR A 17 2.69 -8.05 12.30
N ALA A 18 2.48 -7.89 10.99
CA ALA A 18 1.84 -6.72 10.41
C ALA A 18 0.38 -6.57 10.88
N ILE A 19 -0.39 -7.67 10.85
CA ILE A 19 -1.78 -7.69 11.33
C ILE A 19 -1.84 -7.33 12.82
N ARG A 20 -0.94 -7.92 13.63
CA ARG A 20 -0.88 -7.62 15.06
C ARG A 20 -0.61 -6.14 15.32
N ALA A 21 0.37 -5.55 14.62
CA ALA A 21 0.71 -4.14 14.77
C ALA A 21 -0.48 -3.21 14.45
N ILE A 22 -1.25 -3.52 13.41
CA ILE A 22 -2.48 -2.79 13.08
C ILE A 22 -3.52 -2.98 14.19
N SER A 23 -3.78 -4.23 14.62
CA SER A 23 -4.80 -4.53 15.62
C SER A 23 -4.52 -3.94 17.01
N GLU A 24 -3.25 -3.79 17.36
CA GLU A 24 -2.80 -3.19 18.63
C GLU A 24 -2.68 -1.67 18.53
N GLY A 25 -3.01 -1.06 17.38
CA GLY A 25 -2.93 0.39 17.16
C GLY A 25 -1.49 0.92 17.12
N LEU A 26 -0.50 0.06 16.90
CA LEU A 26 0.90 0.47 16.77
C LEU A 26 1.17 1.19 15.45
N LEU A 27 0.30 1.00 14.45
CA LEU A 27 0.34 1.63 13.13
C LEU A 27 -1.06 2.00 12.68
N ASP A 28 -1.25 3.25 12.24
CA ASP A 28 -2.42 3.69 11.49
C ASP A 28 -2.12 3.58 9.99
N VAL A 29 -2.72 2.58 9.34
CA VAL A 29 -2.62 2.37 7.89
C VAL A 29 -3.81 2.96 7.13
N GLU A 30 -4.90 3.29 7.83
CA GLU A 30 -6.09 3.87 7.21
C GLU A 30 -5.80 5.28 6.70
N SER A 31 -5.00 6.05 7.43
CA SER A 31 -4.56 7.39 7.03
C SER A 31 -3.74 7.43 5.73
N MET A 32 -3.27 6.28 5.23
CA MET A 32 -2.54 6.20 3.97
C MET A 32 -3.47 6.26 2.75
N VAL A 33 -4.75 5.88 2.90
CA VAL A 33 -5.72 5.88 1.81
C VAL A 33 -6.11 7.31 1.50
N THR A 34 -5.60 7.85 0.39
CA THR A 34 -5.93 9.21 -0.07
C THR A 34 -7.19 9.25 -0.90
N ASP A 35 -7.49 8.17 -1.62
CA ASP A 35 -8.64 8.06 -2.50
C ASP A 35 -9.30 6.69 -2.39
N THR A 36 -10.63 6.69 -2.46
CA THR A 36 -11.43 5.47 -2.57
C THR A 36 -12.39 5.62 -3.73
N VAL A 37 -12.37 4.65 -4.65
CA VAL A 37 -13.18 4.69 -5.88
C VAL A 37 -13.91 3.36 -6.08
N PRO A 38 -15.06 3.36 -6.79
CA PRO A 38 -15.79 2.12 -7.07
C PRO A 38 -15.08 1.28 -8.13
N LEU A 39 -15.34 -0.02 -8.13
CA LEU A 39 -14.73 -1.01 -9.03
C LEU A 39 -14.84 -0.60 -10.52
N VAL A 40 -15.97 -0.01 -10.91
CA VAL A 40 -16.23 0.44 -12.29
C VAL A 40 -15.25 1.53 -12.77
N GLN A 41 -14.55 2.21 -11.86
CA GLN A 41 -13.57 3.26 -12.17
C GLN A 41 -12.11 2.77 -12.10
N THR A 42 -11.87 1.47 -11.91
CA THR A 42 -10.52 0.92 -11.68
C THR A 42 -9.52 1.31 -12.77
N GLU A 43 -9.91 1.26 -14.05
CA GLU A 43 -9.00 1.63 -15.15
C GLU A 43 -8.57 3.10 -15.03
N GLN A 44 -9.53 4.00 -14.87
CA GLN A 44 -9.27 5.43 -14.73
C GLN A 44 -8.39 5.72 -13.51
N ALA A 45 -8.67 5.06 -12.39
CA ALA A 45 -7.90 5.20 -11.15
C ALA A 45 -6.44 4.75 -11.30
N ILE A 46 -6.19 3.65 -12.02
CA ILE A 46 -4.82 3.18 -12.31
C ILE A 46 -4.07 4.20 -13.18
N ARG A 47 -4.73 4.77 -14.19
CA ARG A 47 -4.13 5.80 -15.06
C ARG A 47 -3.80 7.07 -14.26
N ALA A 48 -4.77 7.58 -13.50
CA ALA A 48 -4.59 8.77 -12.66
C ALA A 48 -3.44 8.60 -11.64
N LEU A 49 -3.34 7.43 -11.01
CA LEU A 49 -2.26 7.10 -10.08
C LEU A 49 -0.88 7.04 -10.79
N THR A 50 -0.84 6.47 -11.99
CA THR A 50 0.39 6.40 -12.82
C THR A 50 0.87 7.81 -13.21
N GLU A 51 -0.07 8.68 -13.56
CA GLU A 51 0.17 10.08 -13.93
C GLU A 51 0.35 11.01 -12.73
N ARG A 52 0.16 10.50 -11.49
CA ARG A 52 0.17 11.25 -10.23
C ARG A 52 -0.76 12.47 -10.24
N VAL A 53 -1.94 12.34 -10.84
CA VAL A 53 -2.99 13.37 -10.77
C VAL A 53 -3.33 13.60 -9.30
N ASP A 54 -3.21 14.83 -8.81
CA ASP A 54 -3.43 15.24 -7.41
C ASP A 54 -2.48 14.60 -6.37
N ASP A 55 -1.39 13.98 -6.82
CA ASP A 55 -0.29 13.42 -6.00
C ASP A 55 -0.71 12.41 -4.90
N PRO A 56 -1.51 11.36 -5.21
CA PRO A 56 -2.05 10.42 -4.22
C PRO A 56 -0.97 9.52 -3.59
N ILE A 57 -1.23 9.04 -2.37
CA ILE A 57 -0.39 8.07 -1.66
C ILE A 57 -0.85 6.65 -1.94
N LYS A 58 -2.13 6.36 -1.71
CA LYS A 58 -2.73 5.03 -1.89
C LYS A 58 -4.18 5.19 -2.33
N VAL A 59 -4.49 4.64 -3.50
CA VAL A 59 -5.85 4.51 -4.00
C VAL A 59 -6.41 3.14 -3.62
N GLN A 60 -7.62 3.11 -3.06
CA GLN A 60 -8.36 1.90 -2.72
C GLN A 60 -9.54 1.71 -3.67
N ILE A 61 -9.67 0.48 -4.21
CA ILE A 61 -10.85 0.09 -5.00
C ILE A 61 -11.84 -0.60 -4.08
N THR A 62 -13.11 -0.20 -4.17
CA THR A 62 -14.22 -0.82 -3.44
C THR A 62 -15.20 -1.50 -4.40
N PRO A 63 -15.84 -2.63 -4.01
CA PRO A 63 -16.79 -3.36 -4.87
C PRO A 63 -17.94 -2.49 -5.41
#